data_AF-A0A7S2YUJ1-F1
#
_entry.id   AF-A0A7S2YUJ1-F1
#
_cell.length_a   1.000
_cell.length_b   1.000
_cell.length_c   1.000
_cell.angle_alpha   90.00
_cell.angle_beta   90.00
_cell.angle_gamma   90.00
#
_symmetry.space_group_name_H-M   'P 1'
#
loop_
_entity.id
_entity.type
_entity.pdbx_description
1 polymer ?
#
loop_
_entity_poly.entity_id
_entity_poly.type
_entity_poly.pdbx_seq_one_letter_code
_entity_poly.pdbx_strand_id
1 'polypeptide(L)'
;HGESTEMGRMKSALQRRFENEGKSIEIFNPKNCETVSMEFKVDKHVRAVGRLAERLTSSGGASGGKGSSGESASASASAGAGAGERVSGLLVQKGFKHTLLDAEDLQTYTQLSANTVLQKQIIPIQIPFV
;
A
#
# COMPACT_ATOMS: atom_id res chain seq x y z
N HIS A 1 9.71 25.04 -26.37
CA HIS A 1 9.21 25.61 -27.64
C HIS A 1 10.39 26.07 -28.47
N GLY A 2 10.65 25.43 -29.60
CA GLY A 2 11.77 25.75 -30.48
C GLY A 2 11.48 25.29 -31.90
N GLU A 3 12.24 25.80 -32.86
CA GLU A 3 12.19 25.34 -34.25
C GLU A 3 12.59 23.85 -34.32
N SER A 4 12.04 23.10 -35.28
CA SER A 4 12.16 21.63 -35.32
C SER A 4 13.60 21.15 -35.40
N THR A 5 14.45 21.83 -36.17
CA THR A 5 15.87 21.51 -36.35
C THR A 5 16.66 21.82 -35.07
N GLU A 6 16.41 22.97 -34.45
CA GLU A 6 17.03 23.36 -33.18
C GLU A 6 16.61 22.42 -32.03
N MET A 7 15.34 21.99 -31.98
CA MET A 7 14.87 20.98 -31.03
C MET A 7 15.52 19.60 -31.27
N GLY A 8 15.76 19.21 -32.52
CA GLY A 8 16.47 17.97 -32.86
C GLY A 8 17.95 18.00 -32.45
N ARG A 9 18.62 19.14 -32.67
CA ARG A 9 19.99 19.38 -32.20
C ARG A 9 20.06 19.35 -30.67
N MET A 10 19.11 20.00 -30.01
CA MET A 10 19.02 20.04 -28.55
C MET A 10 18.79 18.65 -27.95
N LYS A 11 17.88 17.83 -28.52
CA LYS A 11 17.66 16.45 -28.08
C LYS A 11 18.94 15.61 -28.14
N SER A 12 19.68 15.71 -29.24
CA SER A 12 20.93 14.97 -29.44
C SER A 12 22.01 15.39 -28.43
N ALA A 13 22.14 16.71 -28.18
CA ALA A 13 23.08 17.24 -27.20
C ALA A 13 22.75 16.80 -25.77
N LEU A 14 21.46 16.77 -25.41
CA LEU A 14 21.01 16.35 -24.07
C LEU A 14 21.19 14.84 -23.86
N GLN A 15 20.82 14.01 -24.84
CA GLN A 15 20.99 12.56 -24.74
C GLN A 15 22.45 12.19 -24.50
N ARG A 16 23.38 12.79 -25.24
CA ARG A 16 24.83 12.61 -25.03
C ARG A 16 25.30 13.06 -23.65
N ARG A 17 24.76 14.17 -23.12
CA ARG A 17 25.13 14.67 -21.79
C ARG A 17 24.69 13.71 -20.68
N PHE A 18 23.46 13.18 -20.75
CA PHE A 18 22.94 12.30 -19.72
C PHE A 18 23.53 10.88 -19.78
N GLU A 19 23.88 10.40 -20.97
CA GLU A 19 24.62 9.15 -21.13
C GLU A 19 26.01 9.24 -20.47
N ASN A 20 26.71 10.37 -20.62
CA ASN A 20 28.00 10.61 -19.94
C ASN A 20 27.86 10.69 -18.40
N GLU A 21 26.73 11.18 -17.88
CA GLU A 21 26.44 11.19 -16.44
C GLU A 21 25.92 9.84 -15.91
N GLY A 22 25.72 8.84 -16.77
CA GLY A 22 25.16 7.55 -16.39
C GLY A 22 23.68 7.61 -15.99
N LYS A 23 22.97 8.69 -16.35
CA LYS A 23 21.53 8.85 -16.07
C LYS A 23 20.71 8.45 -17.30
N SER A 24 19.88 7.42 -17.16
CA SER A 24 18.94 7.02 -18.21
C SER A 24 17.73 7.95 -18.21
N ILE A 25 17.78 9.02 -19.01
CA ILE A 25 16.65 9.93 -19.22
C ILE A 25 16.15 9.78 -20.66
N GLU A 26 14.87 9.49 -20.80
CA GLU A 26 14.21 9.39 -22.10
C GLU A 26 13.71 10.77 -22.55
N ILE A 27 14.23 11.26 -23.69
CA ILE A 27 13.92 12.60 -24.21
C ILE A 27 13.02 12.50 -25.43
N PHE A 28 11.82 13.08 -25.34
CA PHE A 28 10.82 13.10 -26.40
C PHE A 28 10.72 14.49 -27.05
N ASN A 29 10.59 14.54 -28.38
CA ASN A 29 10.29 15.77 -29.13
C ASN A 29 9.04 15.51 -29.99
N PRO A 30 7.87 15.30 -29.36
CA PRO A 30 6.65 14.97 -30.06
C PRO A 30 6.20 16.14 -30.94
N LYS A 31 5.67 15.82 -32.11
CA LYS A 31 5.02 16.81 -32.97
C LYS A 31 3.63 17.16 -32.42
N ASN A 32 3.01 18.19 -33.00
CA ASN A 32 1.63 18.51 -32.67
C ASN A 32 0.74 17.28 -32.87
N CYS A 33 -0.10 17.00 -31.87
CA CYS A 33 -1.00 15.84 -31.83
C CYS A 33 -0.30 14.46 -31.76
N GLU A 34 0.99 14.42 -31.41
CA GLU A 34 1.67 13.18 -31.06
C GLU A 34 1.58 12.93 -29.55
N THR A 35 1.10 11.75 -29.16
CA THR A 35 0.92 11.39 -27.74
C THR A 35 2.21 10.78 -27.20
N VAL A 36 2.67 11.27 -26.05
CA VAL A 36 3.80 10.68 -25.32
C VAL A 36 3.26 9.81 -24.20
N SER A 37 3.58 8.51 -24.24
CA SER A 37 3.28 7.57 -23.16
C SER A 37 4.48 7.47 -22.23
N MET A 38 4.23 7.62 -20.93
CA MET A 38 5.23 7.40 -19.89
C MET A 38 4.69 6.36 -18.92
N GLU A 39 5.46 5.32 -18.67
CA GLU A 39 5.10 4.28 -17.71
C GLU A 39 5.59 4.68 -16.32
N PHE A 40 4.66 4.81 -15.38
CA PHE A 40 4.98 5.05 -13.98
C PHE A 40 4.71 3.78 -13.19
N LYS A 41 5.78 3.17 -12.67
CA LYS A 41 5.63 2.13 -11.64
C LYS A 41 5.11 2.80 -10.37
N VAL A 42 3.87 2.49 -10.01
CA VAL A 42 3.25 3.03 -8.81
C VAL A 42 3.40 2.01 -7.68
N ASP A 43 4.38 2.26 -6.81
CA ASP A 43 4.50 1.52 -5.57
C ASP A 43 3.42 1.99 -4.58
N LYS A 44 2.51 1.09 -4.23
CA LYS A 44 1.46 1.37 -3.24
C LYS A 44 2.06 1.30 -1.84
N HIS A 45 2.24 2.46 -1.23
CA HIS A 45 2.70 2.57 0.14
C HIS A 45 1.50 2.58 1.09
N VAL A 46 1.56 1.73 2.11
CA VAL A 46 0.53 1.62 3.13
C VAL A 46 1.10 2.05 4.47
N ARG A 47 0.38 2.88 5.21
CA ARG A 47 0.78 3.30 6.56
C ARG A 47 -0.01 2.49 7.59
N ALA A 48 0.67 1.72 8.43
CA ALA A 48 0.05 1.11 9.60
C ALA A 48 -0.09 2.16 10.71
N VAL A 49 -1.24 2.18 11.39
CA VAL A 49 -1.49 3.07 12.54
C VAL A 49 -2.28 2.34 13.63
N GLY A 50 -2.32 2.93 14.82
CA GLY A 50 -3.01 2.38 15.98
C GLY A 50 -2.33 1.13 16.52
N ARG A 51 -3.12 0.26 17.15
CA ARG A 51 -2.66 -0.98 17.81
C ARG A 51 -2.00 -1.96 16.85
N LEU A 52 -2.42 -1.95 15.58
CA LEU A 52 -1.78 -2.75 14.55
C LEU A 52 -0.31 -2.35 14.34
N ALA A 53 -0.01 -1.05 14.36
CA ALA A 53 1.37 -0.57 14.20
C ALA A 53 2.23 -0.97 15.41
N GLU A 54 1.70 -0.89 16.63
CA GLU A 54 2.38 -1.30 17.86
C GLU A 54 2.69 -2.80 17.87
N ARG A 55 1.76 -3.63 17.37
CA ARG A 55 1.99 -5.08 17.25
C ARG A 55 3.16 -5.36 16.31
N LEU A 56 3.23 -4.67 15.18
CA LEU A 56 4.29 -4.84 14.18
C LEU A 56 5.67 -4.40 14.64
N THR A 57 5.74 -3.37 15.50
CA THR A 57 7.02 -2.95 16.07
C THR A 57 7.51 -3.88 17.19
N SER A 58 6.59 -4.61 17.84
CA SER A 58 6.89 -5.50 18.96
C SER A 58 7.52 -6.83 18.52
N SER A 59 7.14 -7.34 17.36
CA SER A 59 7.47 -8.70 16.89
C SER A 59 8.60 -8.77 15.85
N GLY A 60 9.07 -7.64 15.30
CA GLY A 60 10.10 -7.65 14.26
C GLY A 60 11.01 -6.42 14.20
N GLY A 61 12.14 -6.45 14.91
CA GLY A 61 13.31 -5.61 14.63
C GLY A 61 13.41 -4.30 15.44
N ALA A 62 14.42 -4.23 16.31
CA ALA A 62 14.67 -3.18 17.30
C ALA A 62 14.87 -1.75 16.73
N SER A 63 14.30 -0.72 17.38
CA SER A 63 15.01 0.15 18.34
C SER A 63 14.23 1.45 18.61
N GLY A 64 13.90 1.73 19.89
CA GLY A 64 13.60 3.07 20.39
C GLY A 64 12.20 3.28 21.00
N GLY A 65 12.02 2.98 22.29
CA GLY A 65 10.89 3.48 23.09
C GLY A 65 10.41 2.52 24.19
N LYS A 66 10.35 3.00 25.44
CA LYS A 66 10.22 2.24 26.69
C LYS A 66 8.74 2.11 27.15
N GLY A 67 8.32 0.90 27.61
CA GLY A 67 7.19 0.61 28.52
C GLY A 67 5.79 0.46 27.86
N SER A 68 4.83 -0.34 28.33
CA SER A 68 4.73 -1.29 29.45
C SER A 68 3.41 -2.11 29.35
N SER A 69 3.47 -3.39 29.77
CA SER A 69 2.43 -4.24 30.41
C SER A 69 1.10 -4.60 29.71
N GLY A 70 0.95 -5.92 29.46
CA GLY A 70 -0.32 -6.70 29.42
C GLY A 70 -1.02 -6.71 28.05
N GLU A 71 -1.56 -7.79 27.50
CA GLU A 71 -1.84 -9.16 27.97
C GLU A 71 -2.14 -10.03 26.71
N SER A 72 -2.15 -11.35 26.89
CA SER A 72 -2.16 -12.45 25.91
C SER A 72 -3.11 -12.38 24.70
N ALA A 73 -2.61 -12.76 23.53
CA ALA A 73 -3.36 -13.60 22.58
C ALA A 73 -2.40 -14.36 21.65
N SER A 74 -2.36 -15.67 21.83
CA SER A 74 -1.68 -16.66 21.00
C SER A 74 -2.24 -16.70 19.58
N ALA A 75 -1.37 -16.71 18.58
CA ALA A 75 -1.67 -17.32 17.29
C ALA A 75 -0.42 -18.00 16.73
N SER A 76 -0.34 -19.31 16.98
CA SER A 76 0.58 -20.23 16.32
C SER A 76 0.25 -20.32 14.83
N ALA A 77 1.23 -20.08 13.96
CA ALA A 77 1.23 -20.62 12.60
C ALA A 77 2.66 -20.94 12.18
N SER A 78 2.93 -22.24 12.14
CA SER A 78 4.12 -22.87 11.57
C SER A 78 4.19 -22.71 10.05
N ALA A 79 5.42 -22.78 9.54
CA ALA A 79 5.85 -23.14 8.19
C ALA A 79 6.17 -22.00 7.19
N GLY A 80 7.46 -21.96 6.79
CA GLY A 80 7.93 -21.33 5.56
C GLY A 80 8.92 -20.19 5.78
N ALA A 81 10.21 -20.52 5.84
CA ALA A 81 11.31 -19.58 5.91
C ALA A 81 11.31 -18.61 4.70
N GLY A 82 11.39 -17.30 4.97
CA GLY A 82 11.73 -16.26 3.98
C GLY A 82 10.77 -15.08 3.84
N ALA A 83 9.65 -15.02 4.58
CA ALA A 83 8.72 -13.89 4.49
C ALA A 83 8.54 -13.25 5.87
N GLY A 84 8.58 -11.92 5.92
CA GLY A 84 8.29 -11.16 7.13
C GLY A 84 6.94 -11.53 7.75
N GLU A 85 6.72 -11.07 8.98
CA GLU A 85 5.51 -11.36 9.71
C GLU A 85 4.24 -11.00 8.93
N ARG A 86 3.27 -11.92 8.89
CA ARG A 86 1.99 -11.68 8.22
C ARG A 86 1.17 -10.69 9.04
N VAL A 87 0.80 -9.59 8.39
CA VAL A 87 -0.04 -8.55 8.97
C VAL A 87 -1.47 -8.70 8.49
N SER A 88 -2.43 -8.78 9.42
CA SER A 88 -3.86 -8.78 9.12
C SER A 88 -4.55 -7.57 9.75
N GLY A 89 -5.43 -6.92 8.98
CA GLY A 89 -6.18 -5.76 9.43
C GLY A 89 -7.11 -5.24 8.33
N LEU A 90 -7.74 -4.10 8.59
CA LEU A 90 -8.58 -3.38 7.64
C LEU A 90 -7.72 -2.39 6.84
N LEU A 91 -7.76 -2.47 5.51
CA LEU A 91 -7.13 -1.51 4.63
C LEU A 91 -8.15 -0.45 4.20
N VAL A 92 -7.92 0.80 4.59
CA VAL A 92 -8.78 1.93 4.24
C VAL A 92 -8.08 2.81 3.21
N GLN A 93 -8.76 3.09 2.10
CA GLN A 93 -8.27 3.98 1.04
C GLN A 93 -9.06 5.29 1.05
N LYS A 94 -8.36 6.42 1.19
CA LYS A 94 -8.92 7.76 1.01
C LYS A 94 -8.11 8.51 -0.04
N GLY A 95 -8.63 8.55 -1.28
CA GLY A 95 -7.88 9.04 -2.43
C GLY A 95 -6.67 8.14 -2.73
N PHE A 96 -5.47 8.71 -2.72
CA PHE A 96 -4.21 7.97 -2.91
C PHE A 96 -3.56 7.48 -1.60
N LYS A 97 -4.15 7.83 -0.44
CA LYS A 97 -3.63 7.42 0.87
C LYS A 97 -4.23 6.06 1.24
N HIS A 98 -3.35 5.10 1.52
CA HIS A 98 -3.70 3.76 1.97
C HIS A 98 -3.25 3.61 3.44
N THR A 99 -4.19 3.30 4.32
CA THR A 99 -3.94 3.15 5.75
C THR A 99 -4.39 1.77 6.21
N LEU A 100 -3.51 1.04 6.89
CA LEU A 100 -3.81 -0.26 7.48
C LEU A 100 -4.09 -0.08 8.98
N LEU A 101 -5.19 -0.65 9.43
CA LEU A 101 -5.79 -0.42 10.75
C LEU A 101 -6.25 -1.74 11.38
N ASP A 102 -6.36 -1.74 12.71
CA ASP A 102 -7.14 -2.77 13.40
C ASP A 102 -8.65 -2.42 13.33
N ALA A 103 -9.52 -3.42 13.47
CA ALA A 103 -10.97 -3.24 13.33
C ALA A 103 -11.54 -2.29 14.41
N GLU A 104 -10.95 -2.32 15.60
CA GLU A 104 -11.39 -1.50 16.72
C GLU A 104 -10.95 -0.04 16.61
N ASP A 105 -9.88 0.24 15.87
CA ASP A 105 -9.31 1.59 15.70
C ASP A 105 -9.94 2.34 14.52
N LEU A 106 -10.94 1.75 13.84
CA LEU A 106 -11.58 2.33 12.65
C LEU A 106 -12.19 3.71 12.95
N GLN A 107 -12.91 3.87 14.07
CA GLN A 107 -13.57 5.12 14.43
C GLN A 107 -12.60 6.23 14.86
N THR A 108 -11.43 5.86 15.37
CA THR A 108 -10.43 6.80 15.88
C THR A 108 -9.63 7.45 14.76
N TYR A 109 -9.26 6.67 13.74
CA TYR A 109 -8.39 7.14 12.65
C TYR A 109 -9.13 7.42 11.35
N THR A 110 -10.43 7.12 11.29
CA THR A 110 -11.28 7.41 10.12
C THR A 110 -12.60 8.03 10.57
N GLN A 111 -13.34 8.61 9.62
CA GLN A 111 -14.68 9.14 9.88
C GLN A 111 -15.77 8.07 9.67
N LEU A 112 -15.39 6.79 9.76
CA LEU A 112 -16.29 5.66 9.53
C LEU A 112 -16.69 5.05 10.88
N SER A 113 -17.98 4.78 11.05
CA SER A 113 -18.49 3.97 12.16
C SER A 113 -18.68 2.52 11.71
N ALA A 114 -18.25 1.58 12.56
CA ALA A 114 -18.54 0.16 12.40
C ALA A 114 -19.90 -0.14 13.05
N ASN A 115 -20.76 -0.88 12.35
CA ASN A 115 -22.02 -1.40 12.88
C ASN A 115 -22.04 -2.93 12.77
N THR A 116 -22.69 -3.59 13.73
CA THR A 116 -22.90 -5.04 13.71
C THR A 116 -24.34 -5.33 13.34
N VAL A 117 -24.54 -6.05 12.23
CA VAL A 117 -25.88 -6.51 11.81
C VAL A 117 -26.06 -7.95 12.26
N LEU A 118 -27.06 -8.20 13.11
CA LEU A 118 -27.44 -9.54 13.52
C LEU A 118 -28.49 -10.08 12.54
N GLN A 119 -28.20 -11.21 11.88
CA GLN A 119 -29.17 -11.90 11.04
C GLN A 119 -29.65 -13.17 11.75
N LYS A 120 -30.94 -13.22 12.08
CA LYS A 120 -31.60 -14.41 12.60
C LYS A 120 -32.31 -15.13 11.45
N GLN A 121 -31.91 -16.37 11.16
CA GLN A 121 -32.60 -17.23 10.21
C GLN A 121 -33.29 -18.38 10.93
N ILE A 122 -34.51 -18.70 10.49
CA ILE A 122 -35.23 -19.90 10.89
C ILE A 122 -35.10 -20.87 9.73
N ILE A 123 -34.36 -21.96 9.92
CA ILE A 123 -34.20 -23.01 8.92
C ILE A 123 -35.24 -24.09 9.24
N PRO A 124 -36.26 -24.31 8.39
CA PRO A 124 -37.20 -25.39 8.59
C PRO A 124 -36.51 -26.73 8.36
N ILE A 125 -36.57 -27.61 9.36
CA ILE A 125 -36.01 -28.96 9.26
C ILE A 125 -37.09 -29.87 8.66
N GLN A 126 -36.83 -30.50 7.52
CA GLN A 126 -37.77 -31.42 6.86
C GLN A 126 -37.47 -32.90 7.14
N ILE A 127 -36.82 -33.22 8.25
CA ILE A 127 -36.53 -34.61 8.60
C ILE A 127 -37.78 -35.21 9.26
N PRO A 128 -38.43 -36.22 8.68
CA PRO A 128 -39.50 -36.95 9.36
C PRO A 128 -38.92 -37.69 10.56
N PHE A 129 -39.53 -37.52 11.73
CA PHE A 129 -39.22 -38.33 12.91
C PHE A 129 -39.56 -39.80 12.60
N VAL A 130 -38.54 -40.66 12.66
CA VAL A 130 -38.67 -42.12 12.57
C VAL A 130 -39.09 -42.68 13.92
#